data_AF-A0A7Y9XC54-F1
#
_entry.id   AF-A0A7Y9XC54-F1
#
_cell.length_a   1.000
_cell.length_b   1.000
_cell.length_c   1.000
_cell.angle_alpha   90.00
_cell.angle_beta   90.00
_cell.angle_gamma   90.00
#
_symmetry.space_group_name_H-M   'P 1'
#
loop_
_entity.id
_entity.type
_entity.pdbx_description
1 polymer ?
#
loop_
_entity_poly.entity_id
_entity_poly.type
_entity_poly.pdbx_seq_one_letter_code
_entity_poly.pdbx_strand_id
1 'polypeptide(L)'
;MARTPKQPNIQLVELLNEAGMPAKGLARRVVARGREQGLVLSYDHNSVRRWMSGERPQRLVPGIIAGVLSEALGRPVLPEDCGLPEDEGQTLEFPLAWTAGITTAGQLYRADGERRRDLIGGYSTAAYPSATVRWLTQPFVAGPAHRGRIRVGQPEISAIRQMTRAFRDLDNRVGGGRIRSTVVQYLDANVAPLLRGSYTEEVGRDLFSAAAELTKAVGWMAYDCEEHGLAQRYLIQALRMAQTSGDDGLCAEILAAMGHQATYIGRSAEAVDLARAAQSAALRAGHPALAAECHLIEAHGHAGLSDPRATSRSLRAGVKAFETDDPNPPEWLAYFDNAYLAAKVAHCFLALGNDAQTAVYAKQSLRMNTDYVRGRTFNLLMLATAHAIDEPDEAVRVGGVALDLVEGLQSQRALSYLRRLRSRLRPHEKLPEVEEFTVRAKEVIPG
;
A
#
# COMPACT_ATOMS: atom_id res chain seq x y z
N MET A 1 -33.90 -21.24 5.54
CA MET A 1 -32.49 -20.90 5.84
C MET A 1 -32.28 -20.96 7.34
N ALA A 2 -31.55 -21.96 7.84
CA ALA A 2 -31.17 -22.01 9.24
C ALA A 2 -30.20 -20.85 9.52
N ARG A 3 -30.58 -19.94 10.42
CA ARG A 3 -29.68 -18.86 10.88
C ARG A 3 -28.53 -19.50 11.63
N THR A 4 -27.30 -19.31 11.15
CA THR A 4 -26.09 -19.65 11.89
C THR A 4 -26.17 -19.02 13.30
N PRO A 5 -25.96 -19.77 14.38
CA PRO A 5 -26.06 -19.22 15.73
C PRO A 5 -25.00 -18.12 15.93
N LYS A 6 -25.44 -16.93 16.33
CA LYS A 6 -24.54 -15.80 16.61
C LYS A 6 -23.70 -16.14 17.84
N GLN A 7 -22.38 -16.01 17.74
CA GLN A 7 -21.51 -16.12 18.91
C GLN A 7 -21.75 -14.93 19.86
N PRO A 8 -21.87 -15.16 21.18
CA PRO A 8 -22.00 -14.08 22.15
C PRO A 8 -20.80 -13.13 22.12
N ASN A 9 -21.04 -11.82 22.20
CA ASN A 9 -19.99 -10.81 22.29
C ASN A 9 -19.53 -10.66 23.75
N ILE A 10 -18.61 -11.54 24.16
CA ILE A 10 -18.06 -11.59 25.53
C ILE A 10 -17.32 -10.29 25.89
N GLN A 11 -16.62 -9.71 24.93
CA GLN A 11 -15.82 -8.50 25.12
C GLN A 11 -16.68 -7.29 25.54
N LEU A 12 -17.80 -7.06 24.85
CA LEU A 12 -18.74 -5.99 25.23
C LEU A 12 -19.36 -6.23 26.62
N VAL A 13 -19.63 -7.49 26.97
CA VAL A 13 -20.18 -7.85 28.28
C VAL A 13 -19.19 -7.53 29.39
N GLU A 14 -17.92 -7.90 29.21
CA GLU A 14 -16.84 -7.64 30.18
C GLU A 14 -16.63 -6.14 30.40
N LEU A 15 -16.56 -5.36 29.33
CA LEU A 15 -16.38 -3.90 29.43
C LEU A 15 -17.57 -3.19 30.10
N LEU A 16 -18.80 -3.65 29.86
CA LEU A 16 -19.97 -3.11 30.56
C LEU A 16 -19.95 -3.42 32.05
N ASN A 17 -19.50 -4.62 32.42
CA ASN A 17 -19.35 -5.01 33.82
C ASN A 17 -18.24 -4.20 34.50
N GLU A 18 -17.07 -4.05 33.86
CA GLU A 18 -15.96 -3.23 34.35
C GLU A 18 -16.39 -1.77 34.56
N ALA A 19 -17.15 -1.21 33.62
CA ALA A 19 -17.65 0.16 33.70
C ALA A 19 -18.82 0.35 34.67
N GLY A 20 -19.33 -0.73 35.30
CA GLY A 20 -20.55 -0.70 36.11
C GLY A 20 -21.77 -0.19 35.33
N MET A 21 -21.79 -0.37 34.00
CA MET A 21 -22.74 0.28 33.12
C MET A 21 -23.86 -0.68 32.67
N PRO A 22 -25.13 -0.45 33.07
CA PRO A 22 -26.22 -1.29 32.60
C PRO A 22 -26.52 -1.02 31.11
N ALA A 23 -27.09 -2.01 30.41
CA ALA A 23 -27.46 -1.89 28.99
C ALA A 23 -28.33 -0.66 28.67
N LYS A 24 -29.26 -0.30 29.57
CA LYS A 24 -30.08 0.93 29.48
C LYS A 24 -29.25 2.21 29.62
N GLY A 25 -28.15 2.16 30.35
CA GLY A 25 -27.18 3.24 30.48
C GLY A 25 -26.38 3.44 29.20
N LEU A 26 -25.84 2.35 28.63
CA LEU A 26 -25.11 2.40 27.36
C LEU A 26 -25.98 2.95 26.23
N ALA A 27 -27.20 2.43 26.05
CA ALA A 27 -28.11 2.88 24.99
C ALA A 27 -28.37 4.39 25.04
N ARG A 28 -28.63 4.94 26.25
CA ARG A 28 -28.86 6.38 26.44
C ARG A 28 -27.63 7.21 26.07
N ARG A 29 -26.44 6.81 26.50
CA ARG A 29 -25.19 7.53 26.22
C ARG A 29 -24.80 7.45 24.74
N VAL A 30 -25.01 6.31 24.09
CA VAL A 30 -24.80 6.16 22.64
C VAL A 30 -25.73 7.06 21.84
N VAL A 31 -27.01 7.14 22.20
CA VAL A 31 -27.96 8.06 21.54
C VAL A 31 -27.58 9.53 21.79
N ALA A 32 -27.19 9.88 23.02
CA ALA A 32 -26.76 11.25 23.35
C ALA A 32 -25.52 11.66 22.54
N ARG A 33 -24.48 10.83 22.54
CA ARG A 33 -23.24 11.09 21.80
C ARG A 33 -23.43 11.05 20.28
N GLY A 34 -24.34 10.21 19.78
CA GLY A 34 -24.76 10.23 18.38
C GLY A 34 -25.38 11.57 17.99
N ARG A 35 -26.25 12.14 18.85
CA ARG A 35 -26.85 13.46 18.59
C ARG A 35 -25.82 14.59 18.56
N GLU A 36 -24.82 14.55 19.45
CA GLU A 36 -23.69 15.49 19.44
C GLU A 36 -22.90 15.43 18.12
N GLN A 37 -22.86 14.25 17.48
CA GLN A 37 -22.25 14.01 16.18
C GLN A 37 -23.21 14.20 14.99
N GLY A 38 -24.41 14.74 15.21
CA GLY A 38 -25.41 14.99 14.17
C GLY A 38 -26.16 13.74 13.67
N LEU A 39 -26.04 12.60 14.37
CA LEU A 39 -26.69 11.35 14.00
C LEU A 39 -28.05 11.20 14.68
N VAL A 40 -29.05 10.76 13.91
CA VAL A 40 -30.38 10.42 14.41
C VAL A 40 -30.41 8.93 14.77
N LEU A 41 -30.10 8.61 16.03
CA LEU A 41 -30.07 7.24 16.55
C LEU A 41 -31.27 6.96 17.47
N SER A 42 -31.85 5.77 17.36
CA SER A 42 -32.90 5.28 18.26
C SER A 42 -32.53 3.89 18.77
N TYR A 43 -31.76 3.85 19.86
CA TYR A 43 -31.34 2.61 20.51
C TYR A 43 -31.86 2.53 21.93
N ASP A 44 -32.21 1.31 22.33
CA ASP A 44 -32.72 0.97 23.66
C ASP A 44 -31.89 -0.15 24.30
N HIS A 45 -32.25 -0.54 25.52
CA HIS A 45 -31.59 -1.64 26.22
C HIS A 45 -31.69 -2.99 25.49
N ASN A 46 -32.71 -3.22 24.67
CA ASN A 46 -32.84 -4.43 23.86
C ASN A 46 -31.84 -4.43 22.71
N SER A 47 -31.61 -3.28 22.08
CA SER A 47 -30.57 -3.09 21.06
C SER A 47 -29.19 -3.49 21.61
N VAL A 48 -28.85 -3.01 22.81
CA VAL A 48 -27.61 -3.37 23.50
C VAL A 48 -27.54 -4.86 23.84
N ARG A 49 -28.63 -5.46 24.32
CA ARG A 49 -28.69 -6.92 24.57
C ARG A 49 -28.47 -7.74 23.30
N ARG A 50 -29.00 -7.28 22.15
CA ARG A 50 -28.71 -7.90 20.86
C ARG A 50 -27.23 -7.78 20.50
N TRP A 51 -26.59 -6.65 20.79
CA TRP A 51 -25.14 -6.49 20.58
C TRP A 51 -24.30 -7.42 21.46
N MET A 52 -24.65 -7.56 22.73
CA MET A 52 -24.05 -8.54 23.64
C MET A 52 -24.27 -10.00 23.16
N SER A 53 -25.36 -10.25 22.43
CA SER A 53 -25.67 -11.56 21.83
C SER A 53 -25.08 -11.75 20.43
N GLY A 54 -24.17 -10.86 19.99
CA GLY A 54 -23.45 -10.97 18.72
C GLY A 54 -24.10 -10.27 17.52
N GLU A 55 -25.16 -9.47 17.71
CA GLU A 55 -25.69 -8.62 16.64
C GLU A 55 -24.83 -7.37 16.44
N ARG A 56 -24.50 -7.03 15.20
CA ARG A 56 -23.75 -5.80 14.95
C ARG A 56 -24.68 -4.59 14.89
N PRO A 57 -24.32 -3.46 15.54
CA PRO A 57 -25.02 -2.21 15.34
C PRO A 57 -24.74 -1.63 13.95
N GLN A 58 -25.50 -0.61 13.55
CA GLN A 58 -25.30 0.09 12.28
C GLN A 58 -23.90 0.75 12.20
N ARG A 59 -23.44 1.05 10.97
CA ARG A 59 -22.18 1.76 10.70
C ARG A 59 -22.03 3.00 11.59
N LEU A 60 -20.81 3.30 12.04
CA LEU A 60 -20.40 4.38 12.96
C LEU A 60 -20.77 4.17 14.45
N VAL A 61 -21.75 3.33 14.76
CA VAL A 61 -22.17 3.08 16.14
C VAL A 61 -21.11 2.36 16.97
N PRO A 62 -20.28 1.43 16.45
CA PRO A 62 -19.20 0.84 17.23
C PRO A 62 -18.19 1.87 17.76
N GLY A 63 -17.79 2.86 16.95
CA GLY A 63 -16.97 3.99 17.38
C GLY A 63 -17.60 4.79 18.52
N ILE A 64 -18.91 5.01 18.48
CA ILE A 64 -19.64 5.71 19.54
C ILE A 64 -19.71 4.89 20.83
N ILE A 65 -19.96 3.57 20.72
CA ILE A 65 -19.94 2.64 21.87
C ILE A 65 -18.57 2.67 22.54
N ALA A 66 -17.50 2.55 21.75
CA ALA A 66 -16.12 2.59 22.22
C ALA A 66 -15.78 3.93 22.91
N GLY A 67 -16.22 5.05 22.34
CA GLY A 67 -16.04 6.38 22.95
C GLY A 67 -16.76 6.54 24.29
N VAL A 68 -18.01 6.04 24.40
CA VAL A 68 -18.78 6.05 25.65
C VAL A 68 -18.11 5.19 26.74
N LEU A 69 -17.59 4.01 26.37
CA LEU A 69 -16.88 3.14 27.29
C LEU A 69 -15.53 3.72 27.69
N SER A 70 -14.83 4.37 26.76
CA SER A 70 -13.56 5.05 27.04
C SER A 70 -13.71 6.11 28.13
N GLU A 71 -14.75 6.93 28.01
CA GLU A 71 -15.08 7.98 28.99
C GLU A 71 -15.47 7.39 30.33
N ALA A 72 -16.27 6.31 30.33
CA ALA A 72 -16.72 5.66 31.56
C ALA A 72 -15.59 4.97 32.32
N LEU A 73 -14.60 4.42 31.60
CA LEU A 73 -13.49 3.67 32.18
C LEU A 73 -12.24 4.52 32.44
N GLY A 74 -12.22 5.78 31.98
CA GLY A 74 -11.06 6.66 32.11
C GLY A 74 -9.83 6.19 31.34
N ARG A 75 -9.99 5.26 30.39
CA ARG A 75 -8.94 4.72 29.52
C ARG A 75 -9.47 4.58 28.09
N PRO A 76 -8.63 4.71 27.05
CA PRO A 76 -9.07 4.44 25.69
C PRO A 76 -9.59 3.00 25.55
N VAL A 77 -10.76 2.87 24.95
CA VAL A 77 -11.41 1.62 24.52
C VAL A 77 -11.74 1.78 23.04
N LEU A 78 -11.34 0.80 22.24
CA LEU A 78 -11.56 0.77 20.80
C LEU A 78 -12.78 -0.09 20.43
N PRO A 79 -13.36 0.08 19.23
CA PRO A 79 -14.48 -0.76 18.78
C PRO A 79 -14.15 -2.26 18.78
N GLU A 80 -12.91 -2.60 18.42
CA GLU A 80 -12.37 -3.96 18.52
C GLU A 80 -12.32 -4.51 19.96
N ASP A 81 -11.99 -3.67 20.95
CA ASP A 81 -12.00 -4.06 22.36
C ASP A 81 -13.42 -4.36 22.84
N CYS A 82 -14.43 -3.81 22.15
CA CYS A 82 -15.84 -4.08 22.37
C CYS A 82 -16.38 -5.28 21.58
N GLY A 83 -15.53 -6.01 20.84
CA GLY A 83 -15.98 -7.06 19.91
C GLY A 83 -16.86 -6.56 18.76
N LEU A 84 -16.78 -5.26 18.46
CA LEU A 84 -17.54 -4.58 17.42
C LEU A 84 -16.56 -3.86 16.46
N PRO A 85 -15.76 -4.59 15.66
CA PRO A 85 -14.88 -3.93 14.70
C PRO A 85 -15.71 -3.13 13.69
N GLU A 86 -15.23 -1.94 13.34
CA GLU A 86 -15.89 -1.08 12.36
C GLU A 86 -15.77 -1.64 10.91
N ASP A 87 -16.71 -1.25 10.04
CA ASP A 87 -16.86 -1.79 8.67
C ASP A 87 -15.65 -1.55 7.74
N GLU A 88 -15.51 -2.43 6.75
CA GLU A 88 -14.49 -2.55 5.68
C GLU A 88 -14.08 -1.27 4.94
N GLY A 89 -14.92 -0.23 5.01
CA GLY A 89 -14.68 1.07 4.38
C GLY A 89 -13.75 1.99 5.18
N GLN A 90 -13.62 1.80 6.50
CA GLN A 90 -12.80 2.71 7.32
C GLN A 90 -11.29 2.53 7.13
N THR A 91 -10.83 1.30 6.83
CA THR A 91 -9.42 1.03 6.51
C THR A 91 -8.94 1.69 5.22
N LEU A 92 -9.89 2.15 4.39
CA LEU A 92 -9.64 2.83 3.14
C LEU A 92 -9.71 4.36 3.26
N GLU A 93 -10.27 4.88 4.35
CA GLU A 93 -10.32 6.31 4.59
C GLU A 93 -8.96 6.85 5.05
N PHE A 94 -8.62 8.06 4.62
CA PHE A 94 -7.48 8.81 5.16
C PHE A 94 -7.90 9.49 6.47
N PRO A 95 -7.41 9.06 7.65
CA PRO A 95 -7.95 9.52 8.93
C PRO A 95 -7.56 10.96 9.25
N LEU A 96 -8.48 11.76 9.80
CA LEU A 96 -8.17 13.15 10.17
C LEU A 96 -7.23 13.22 11.38
N ALA A 97 -7.54 12.53 12.47
CA ALA A 97 -6.62 12.45 13.61
C ALA A 97 -5.55 11.37 13.39
N TRP A 98 -4.29 11.64 13.78
CA TRP A 98 -3.23 10.65 13.65
C TRP A 98 -3.46 9.46 14.59
N THR A 99 -4.11 9.66 15.74
CA THR A 99 -4.54 8.60 16.65
C THR A 99 -5.56 7.67 16.01
N ALA A 100 -6.49 8.21 15.22
CA ALA A 100 -7.41 7.40 14.41
C ALA A 100 -6.64 6.60 13.36
N GLY A 101 -5.58 7.18 12.77
CA GLY A 101 -4.63 6.48 11.91
C GLY A 101 -4.03 5.22 12.52
N ILE A 102 -3.65 5.24 13.80
CA ILE A 102 -3.14 4.06 14.51
C ILE A 102 -4.21 2.97 14.57
N THR A 103 -5.45 3.33 14.91
CA THR A 103 -6.58 2.40 15.01
C THR A 103 -6.87 1.77 13.65
N THR A 104 -7.03 2.59 12.61
CA THR A 104 -7.32 2.16 11.24
C THR A 104 -6.24 1.23 10.70
N ALA A 105 -4.96 1.55 10.93
CA ALA A 105 -3.85 0.70 10.53
C ALA A 105 -3.81 -0.62 11.31
N GLY A 106 -4.02 -0.60 12.62
CA GLY A 106 -4.07 -1.83 13.43
C GLY A 106 -5.21 -2.77 13.01
N GLN A 107 -6.37 -2.22 12.66
CA GLN A 107 -7.49 -3.01 12.10
C GLN A 107 -7.11 -3.64 10.76
N LEU A 108 -6.43 -2.90 9.89
CA LEU A 108 -5.94 -3.41 8.61
C LEU A 108 -4.95 -4.57 8.81
N TYR A 109 -4.01 -4.43 9.75
CA TYR A 109 -2.99 -5.45 10.01
C TYR A 109 -3.60 -6.77 10.48
N ARG A 110 -4.55 -6.71 11.43
CA ARG A 110 -5.28 -7.91 11.88
C ARG A 110 -6.13 -8.51 10.78
N ALA A 111 -6.81 -7.70 9.98
CA ALA A 111 -7.65 -8.20 8.90
C ALA A 111 -6.83 -8.97 7.84
N ASP A 112 -5.66 -8.46 7.44
CA ASP A 112 -4.76 -9.19 6.52
C ASP A 112 -4.12 -10.40 7.21
N GLY A 113 -3.65 -10.26 8.45
CA GLY A 113 -3.02 -11.33 9.22
C GLY A 113 -3.92 -12.54 9.45
N GLU A 114 -5.19 -12.30 9.80
CA GLU A 114 -6.23 -13.33 9.95
C GLU A 114 -6.76 -13.86 8.60
N ARG A 115 -6.23 -13.37 7.47
CA ARG A 115 -6.68 -13.69 6.11
C ARG A 115 -8.18 -13.50 5.93
N ARG A 116 -8.77 -12.50 6.60
CA ARG A 116 -10.20 -12.17 6.45
C ARG A 116 -10.40 -11.36 5.17
N ARG A 117 -10.04 -11.95 4.04
CA ARG A 117 -10.10 -11.35 2.69
C ARG A 117 -11.51 -10.90 2.35
N ASP A 118 -12.52 -11.57 2.88
CA ASP A 118 -13.93 -11.19 2.75
C ASP A 118 -14.21 -9.79 3.29
N LEU A 119 -13.39 -9.30 4.24
CA LEU A 119 -13.49 -7.96 4.83
C LEU A 119 -12.62 -6.91 4.11
N ILE A 120 -11.86 -7.32 3.10
CA ILE A 120 -10.97 -6.46 2.32
C ILE A 120 -11.58 -6.33 0.93
N GLY A 121 -12.44 -5.33 0.76
CA GLY A 121 -13.09 -5.05 -0.53
C GLY A 121 -12.10 -4.69 -1.65
N GLY A 122 -12.60 -4.71 -2.89
CA GLY A 122 -11.83 -4.39 -4.09
C GLY A 122 -11.28 -2.95 -4.15
N TYR A 123 -10.55 -2.65 -5.23
CA TYR A 123 -10.00 -1.31 -5.48
C TYR A 123 -11.13 -0.27 -5.61
N SER A 124 -10.97 0.88 -4.96
CA SER A 124 -11.90 2.01 -5.06
C SER A 124 -11.30 3.15 -5.88
N THR A 125 -12.02 3.60 -6.90
CA THR A 125 -11.60 4.72 -7.75
C THR A 125 -11.64 6.08 -7.06
N ALA A 126 -12.30 6.19 -5.91
CA ALA A 126 -12.45 7.44 -5.17
C ALA A 126 -11.44 7.58 -4.02
N ALA A 127 -10.80 6.48 -3.61
CA ALA A 127 -10.02 6.45 -2.38
C ALA A 127 -8.72 7.26 -2.48
N TYR A 128 -7.93 7.11 -3.55
CA TYR A 128 -6.73 7.93 -3.73
C TYR A 128 -7.04 9.41 -3.92
N PRO A 129 -7.96 9.84 -4.80
CA PRO A 129 -8.34 11.26 -4.88
C PRO A 129 -8.77 11.84 -3.53
N SER A 130 -9.60 11.11 -2.77
CA SER A 130 -10.03 11.54 -1.43
C SER A 130 -8.86 11.65 -0.45
N ALA A 131 -7.98 10.64 -0.42
CA ALA A 131 -6.81 10.62 0.46
C ALA A 131 -5.82 11.74 0.11
N THR A 132 -5.55 11.98 -1.17
CA THR A 132 -4.65 13.05 -1.63
C THR A 132 -5.19 14.43 -1.30
N VAL A 133 -6.49 14.69 -1.50
CA VAL A 133 -7.11 15.97 -1.11
C VAL A 133 -7.03 16.16 0.40
N ARG A 134 -7.34 15.12 1.19
CA ARG A 134 -7.21 15.20 2.66
C ARG A 134 -5.76 15.46 3.06
N TRP A 135 -4.80 14.78 2.46
CA TRP A 135 -3.37 14.99 2.72
C TRP A 135 -2.92 16.43 2.40
N LEU A 136 -3.36 17.00 1.26
CA LEU A 136 -3.01 18.36 0.84
C LEU A 136 -3.65 19.46 1.71
N THR A 137 -4.90 19.25 2.14
CA THR A 137 -5.73 20.29 2.78
C THR A 137 -5.71 20.24 4.30
N GLN A 138 -5.21 19.16 4.88
CA GLN A 138 -5.18 19.00 6.32
C GLN A 138 -4.21 20.01 6.95
N PRO A 139 -4.66 20.80 7.95
CA PRO A 139 -3.78 21.73 8.64
C PRO A 139 -2.66 20.98 9.35
N PHE A 140 -1.48 21.60 9.41
CA PHE A 140 -0.39 21.08 10.23
C PHE A 140 -0.86 20.97 11.69
N VAL A 141 -0.89 19.74 12.20
CA VAL A 141 -1.23 19.45 13.60
C VAL A 141 0.09 19.31 14.36
N ALA A 142 0.12 19.70 15.64
CA ALA A 142 1.25 19.43 16.53
C ALA A 142 1.68 17.96 16.40
N GLY A 143 2.99 17.71 16.37
CA GLY A 143 3.52 16.39 16.06
C GLY A 143 3.14 15.34 17.10
N PRO A 144 3.33 14.05 16.77
CA PRO A 144 2.78 12.94 17.55
C PRO A 144 3.47 12.82 18.91
N ALA A 145 2.84 13.33 19.96
CA ALA A 145 3.18 13.05 21.35
C ALA A 145 2.06 12.22 22.00
N HIS A 146 2.42 11.14 22.70
CA HIS A 146 1.45 10.24 23.31
C HIS A 146 1.91 9.76 24.69
N ARG A 147 0.94 9.51 25.58
CA ARG A 147 1.16 8.87 26.89
C ARG A 147 0.50 7.50 26.88
N GLY A 148 1.31 6.45 26.80
CA GLY A 148 0.89 5.05 26.80
C GLY A 148 1.59 4.22 27.86
N ARG A 149 1.32 2.90 27.88
CA ARG A 149 1.88 1.98 28.88
C ARG A 149 3.33 1.57 28.57
N ILE A 150 3.68 1.45 27.29
CA ILE A 150 5.00 1.02 26.83
C ILE A 150 5.84 2.28 26.57
N ARG A 151 7.01 2.43 27.19
CA ARG A 151 7.93 3.53 26.84
C ARG A 151 8.63 3.18 25.53
N VAL A 152 8.65 4.13 24.59
CA VAL A 152 9.28 3.95 23.27
C VAL A 152 10.47 4.91 23.15
N GLY A 153 11.58 4.42 22.62
CA GLY A 153 12.74 5.23 22.31
C GLY A 153 13.45 4.77 21.03
N GLN A 154 14.67 5.28 20.83
CA GLN A 154 15.49 4.98 19.67
C GLN A 154 15.81 3.48 19.47
N PRO A 155 15.97 2.64 20.52
CA PRO A 155 16.21 1.21 20.33
C PRO A 155 15.06 0.51 19.59
N GLU A 156 13.80 0.76 19.98
CA GLU A 156 12.63 0.16 19.33
C GLU A 156 12.50 0.62 17.87
N ILE A 157 12.71 1.91 17.62
CA ILE A 157 12.66 2.49 16.26
C ILE A 157 13.76 1.91 15.38
N SER A 158 14.97 1.77 15.93
CA SER A 158 16.11 1.16 15.23
C SER A 158 15.84 -0.31 14.89
N ALA A 159 15.14 -1.05 15.75
CA ALA A 159 14.72 -2.42 15.47
C ALA A 159 13.70 -2.48 14.31
N ILE A 160 12.72 -1.57 14.27
CA ILE A 160 11.78 -1.46 13.15
C ILE A 160 12.54 -1.21 11.85
N ARG A 161 13.43 -0.21 11.81
CA ARG A 161 14.20 0.13 10.60
C ARG A 161 15.07 -1.04 10.11
N GLN A 162 15.70 -1.77 11.04
CA GLN A 162 16.50 -2.97 10.71
C GLN A 162 15.63 -4.08 10.12
N MET A 163 14.48 -4.36 10.73
CA MET A 163 13.55 -5.37 10.19
C MET A 163 12.99 -4.96 8.84
N THR A 164 12.66 -3.68 8.64
CA THR A 164 12.22 -3.16 7.34
C THR A 164 13.26 -3.42 6.26
N ARG A 165 14.56 -3.17 6.52
CA ARG A 165 15.64 -3.48 5.56
C ARG A 165 15.69 -4.98 5.24
N ALA A 166 15.70 -5.83 6.27
CA ALA A 166 15.74 -7.28 6.08
C ALA A 166 14.54 -7.80 5.28
N PHE A 167 13.33 -7.28 5.53
CA PHE A 167 12.14 -7.65 4.77
C PHE A 167 12.19 -7.16 3.33
N ARG A 168 12.69 -5.95 3.05
CA ARG A 168 12.86 -5.44 1.67
C ARG A 168 13.87 -6.27 0.89
N ASP A 169 14.97 -6.67 1.51
CA ASP A 169 15.98 -7.52 0.85
C ASP A 169 15.41 -8.90 0.49
N LEU A 170 14.66 -9.48 1.43
CA LEU A 170 13.99 -10.77 1.21
C LEU A 170 12.91 -10.66 0.12
N ASP A 171 12.08 -9.61 0.17
CA ASP A 171 11.06 -9.29 -0.83
C ASP A 171 11.63 -9.22 -2.25
N ASN A 172 12.77 -8.54 -2.42
CA ASN A 172 13.46 -8.41 -3.70
C ASN A 172 13.98 -9.74 -4.26
N ARG A 173 14.35 -10.68 -3.38
CA ARG A 173 14.93 -11.98 -3.76
C ARG A 173 13.88 -13.07 -4.01
N VAL A 174 12.83 -13.15 -3.19
CA VAL A 174 11.85 -14.27 -3.23
C VAL A 174 10.42 -13.86 -3.60
N GLY A 175 10.14 -12.55 -3.64
CA GLY A 175 8.82 -11.98 -3.90
C GLY A 175 7.95 -11.84 -2.64
N GLY A 176 7.16 -10.77 -2.62
CA GLY A 176 6.38 -10.35 -1.46
C GLY A 176 5.31 -11.33 -0.98
N GLY A 177 4.75 -12.15 -1.88
CA GLY A 177 3.72 -13.12 -1.54
C GLY A 177 4.17 -14.15 -0.49
N ARG A 178 5.48 -14.46 -0.44
CA ARG A 178 6.03 -15.47 0.47
C ARG A 178 6.20 -14.96 1.90
N ILE A 179 6.41 -13.66 2.06
CA ILE A 179 6.83 -13.07 3.34
C ILE A 179 5.80 -12.12 3.94
N ARG A 180 4.82 -11.65 3.16
CA ARG A 180 3.82 -10.65 3.61
C ARG A 180 3.20 -11.00 4.95
N SER A 181 2.78 -12.25 5.14
CA SER A 181 2.15 -12.69 6.39
C SER A 181 3.04 -12.49 7.62
N THR A 182 4.34 -12.76 7.51
CA THR A 182 5.33 -12.51 8.56
C THR A 182 5.50 -11.02 8.84
N VAL A 183 5.56 -10.20 7.78
CA VAL A 183 5.70 -8.75 7.91
C VAL A 183 4.47 -8.13 8.58
N VAL A 184 3.28 -8.57 8.19
CA VAL A 184 2.01 -8.13 8.77
C VAL A 184 1.89 -8.56 10.23
N GLN A 185 2.33 -9.78 10.56
CA GLN A 185 2.38 -10.22 11.95
C GLN A 185 3.32 -9.34 12.78
N TYR A 186 4.49 -8.96 12.26
CA TYR A 186 5.41 -8.05 12.94
C TYR A 186 4.80 -6.63 13.09
N LEU A 187 4.11 -6.13 12.07
CA LEU A 187 3.36 -4.87 12.16
C LEU A 187 2.32 -4.90 13.27
N ASP A 188 1.51 -5.97 13.37
CA ASP A 188 0.46 -6.08 14.36
C ASP A 188 0.99 -6.36 15.78
N ALA A 189 1.93 -7.30 15.92
CA ALA A 189 2.40 -7.77 17.23
C ALA A 189 3.49 -6.87 17.83
N ASN A 190 4.30 -6.20 17.01
CA ASN A 190 5.46 -5.45 17.49
C ASN A 190 5.32 -3.94 17.24
N VAL A 191 4.89 -3.51 16.05
CA VAL A 191 4.85 -2.07 15.71
C VAL A 191 3.59 -1.38 16.24
N ALA A 192 2.41 -1.99 16.08
CA ALA A 192 1.14 -1.41 16.48
C ALA A 192 1.02 -1.13 17.99
N PRO A 193 1.59 -1.94 18.91
CA PRO A 193 1.67 -1.61 20.33
C PRO A 193 2.57 -0.40 20.62
N LEU A 194 3.69 -0.26 19.90
CA LEU A 194 4.61 0.87 20.06
C LEU A 194 3.99 2.19 19.62
N LEU A 195 3.20 2.19 18.55
CA LEU A 195 2.44 3.37 18.12
C LEU A 195 1.45 3.86 19.19
N ARG A 196 0.96 2.96 20.07
CA ARG A 196 0.12 3.27 21.24
C ARG A 196 0.92 3.51 22.53
N GLY A 197 2.26 3.51 22.44
CA GLY A 197 3.19 3.69 23.56
C GLY A 197 3.30 5.13 24.05
N SER A 198 4.26 5.39 24.93
CA SER A 198 4.59 6.72 25.45
C SER A 198 5.85 7.23 24.77
N TYR A 199 5.77 8.41 24.16
CA TYR A 199 6.86 9.05 23.44
C TYR A 199 6.67 10.57 23.38
N THR A 200 7.79 11.29 23.27
CA THR A 200 7.81 12.73 22.96
C THR A 200 7.47 12.94 21.48
N GLU A 201 7.22 14.19 21.08
CA GLU A 201 6.96 14.52 19.67
C GLU A 201 8.08 14.06 18.73
N GLU A 202 9.34 14.31 19.11
CA GLU A 202 10.52 13.92 18.32
C GLU A 202 10.58 12.41 18.10
N VAL A 203 10.50 11.63 19.18
CA VAL A 203 10.48 10.16 19.13
C VAL A 203 9.27 9.65 18.36
N GLY A 204 8.11 10.32 18.51
CA GLY A 204 6.92 9.99 17.76
C GLY A 204 7.11 10.16 16.25
N ARG A 205 7.74 11.26 15.80
CA ARG A 205 8.00 11.48 14.37
C ARG A 205 8.86 10.37 13.78
N ASP A 206 9.94 10.00 14.48
CA ASP A 206 10.82 8.91 14.05
C ASP A 206 10.09 7.55 14.01
N LEU A 207 9.26 7.27 15.02
CA LEU A 207 8.46 6.05 15.09
C LEU A 207 7.43 5.98 13.95
N PHE A 208 6.73 7.08 13.67
CA PHE A 208 5.75 7.13 12.59
C PHE A 208 6.40 7.01 11.21
N SER A 209 7.59 7.60 11.00
CA SER A 209 8.37 7.42 9.76
C SER A 209 8.77 5.94 9.59
N ALA A 210 9.34 5.31 10.62
CA ALA A 210 9.73 3.90 10.57
C ALA A 210 8.52 2.95 10.35
N ALA A 211 7.40 3.22 11.00
CA ALA A 211 6.16 2.46 10.80
C ALA A 211 5.58 2.67 9.40
N ALA A 212 5.60 3.90 8.87
CA ALA A 212 5.14 4.21 7.52
C ALA A 212 5.94 3.47 6.45
N GLU A 213 7.28 3.42 6.59
CA GLU A 213 8.15 2.67 5.67
C GLU A 213 7.79 1.18 5.60
N LEU A 214 7.57 0.55 6.76
CA LEU A 214 7.20 -0.86 6.82
C LEU A 214 5.78 -1.11 6.29
N THR A 215 4.85 -0.21 6.60
CA THR A 215 3.46 -0.26 6.12
C THR A 215 3.40 -0.14 4.59
N LYS A 216 4.21 0.77 4.03
CA LYS A 216 4.40 0.92 2.57
C LYS A 216 4.99 -0.35 1.97
N ALA A 217 5.95 -1.01 2.62
CA ALA A 217 6.52 -2.26 2.13
C ALA A 217 5.44 -3.36 2.01
N VAL A 218 4.54 -3.48 2.98
CA VAL A 218 3.39 -4.40 2.87
C VAL A 218 2.44 -4.00 1.74
N GLY A 219 2.21 -2.69 1.54
CA GLY A 219 1.48 -2.18 0.38
C GLY A 219 2.07 -2.64 -0.95
N TRP A 220 3.40 -2.59 -1.09
CA TRP A 220 4.12 -3.13 -2.26
C TRP A 220 3.95 -4.65 -2.39
N MET A 221 4.04 -5.40 -1.30
CA MET A 221 3.85 -6.86 -1.33
C MET A 221 2.42 -7.24 -1.75
N ALA A 222 1.41 -6.52 -1.27
CA ALA A 222 0.02 -6.71 -1.69
C ALA A 222 -0.17 -6.34 -3.16
N TYR A 223 0.46 -5.25 -3.62
CA TYR A 223 0.45 -4.84 -5.01
C TYR A 223 1.11 -5.87 -5.94
N ASP A 224 2.23 -6.45 -5.52
CA ASP A 224 2.93 -7.52 -6.26
C ASP A 224 2.12 -8.82 -6.35
N CYS A 225 1.22 -9.04 -5.39
CA CYS A 225 0.24 -10.12 -5.41
C CYS A 225 -1.05 -9.74 -6.17
N GLU A 226 -1.10 -8.55 -6.79
CA GLU A 226 -2.28 -7.99 -7.47
C GLU A 226 -3.52 -7.85 -6.56
N GLU A 227 -3.33 -7.82 -5.24
CA GLU A 227 -4.37 -7.55 -4.25
C GLU A 227 -4.59 -6.04 -4.15
N HIS A 228 -5.03 -5.40 -5.24
CA HIS A 228 -5.02 -3.93 -5.40
C HIS A 228 -5.85 -3.17 -4.38
N GLY A 229 -6.99 -3.72 -3.94
CA GLY A 229 -7.80 -3.12 -2.86
C GLY A 229 -7.09 -3.14 -1.50
N LEU A 230 -6.27 -4.16 -1.25
CA LEU A 230 -5.45 -4.27 -0.04
C LEU A 230 -4.25 -3.31 -0.12
N ALA A 231 -3.55 -3.33 -1.25
CA ALA A 231 -2.44 -2.41 -1.52
C ALA A 231 -2.85 -0.95 -1.34
N GLN A 232 -4.03 -0.58 -1.85
CA GLN A 232 -4.58 0.76 -1.73
C GLN A 232 -4.78 1.18 -0.27
N ARG A 233 -5.32 0.30 0.57
CA ARG A 233 -5.49 0.56 2.01
C ARG A 233 -4.14 0.76 2.71
N TYR A 234 -3.19 -0.14 2.47
CA TYR A 234 -1.85 -0.03 3.06
C TYR A 234 -1.14 1.26 2.66
N LEU A 235 -1.19 1.64 1.38
CA LEU A 235 -0.54 2.86 0.90
C LEU A 235 -1.22 4.12 1.47
N ILE A 236 -2.54 4.14 1.63
CA ILE A 236 -3.26 5.25 2.29
C ILE A 236 -2.85 5.37 3.75
N GLN A 237 -2.80 4.26 4.49
CA GLN A 237 -2.39 4.31 5.90
C GLN A 237 -0.91 4.65 6.06
N ALA A 238 -0.04 4.18 5.16
CA ALA A 238 1.37 4.58 5.13
C ALA A 238 1.52 6.08 4.88
N LEU A 239 0.76 6.66 3.93
CA LEU A 239 0.79 8.10 3.65
C LEU A 239 0.33 8.90 4.88
N ARG A 240 -0.70 8.43 5.60
CA ARG A 240 -1.14 9.09 6.82
C ARG A 240 -0.04 9.09 7.89
N MET A 241 0.66 7.98 8.06
CA MET A 241 1.78 7.87 9.01
C MET A 241 2.96 8.76 8.61
N ALA A 242 3.34 8.78 7.34
CA ALA A 242 4.41 9.65 6.82
C ALA A 242 4.05 11.14 6.96
N GLN A 243 2.78 11.51 6.76
CA GLN A 243 2.31 12.87 7.03
C GLN A 243 2.41 13.19 8.53
N THR A 244 2.13 12.22 9.40
CA THR A 244 2.23 12.40 10.85
C THR A 244 3.68 12.60 11.32
N SER A 245 4.65 11.94 10.69
CA SER A 245 6.07 12.18 10.99
C SER A 245 6.58 13.52 10.46
N GLY A 246 5.90 14.10 9.46
CA GLY A 246 6.38 15.27 8.74
C GLY A 246 7.50 14.93 7.75
N ASP A 247 7.57 13.67 7.32
CA ASP A 247 8.56 13.19 6.36
C ASP A 247 8.05 13.38 4.94
N ASP A 248 8.36 14.55 4.35
CA ASP A 248 7.91 14.90 3.01
C ASP A 248 8.53 13.99 1.93
N GLY A 249 9.75 13.48 2.15
CA GLY A 249 10.40 12.55 1.23
C GLY A 249 9.66 11.22 1.17
N LEU A 250 9.31 10.67 2.32
CA LEU A 250 8.51 9.45 2.41
C LEU A 250 7.07 9.67 1.89
N CYS A 251 6.47 10.84 2.12
CA CYS A 251 5.18 11.19 1.51
C CYS A 251 5.26 11.16 -0.03
N ALA A 252 6.31 11.75 -0.61
CA ALA A 252 6.53 11.76 -2.04
C ALA A 252 6.66 10.34 -2.60
N GLU A 253 7.48 9.51 -1.95
CA GLU A 253 7.69 8.11 -2.36
C GLU A 253 6.40 7.29 -2.29
N ILE A 254 5.59 7.46 -1.23
CA ILE A 254 4.30 6.75 -1.10
C ILE A 254 3.31 7.21 -2.17
N LEU A 255 3.22 8.52 -2.44
CA LEU A 255 2.36 9.04 -3.52
C LEU A 255 2.83 8.56 -4.90
N ALA A 256 4.14 8.47 -5.13
CA ALA A 256 4.70 7.88 -6.34
C ALA A 256 4.37 6.38 -6.46
N ALA A 257 4.40 5.63 -5.35
CA ALA A 257 3.97 4.23 -5.30
C ALA A 257 2.47 4.06 -5.61
N MET A 258 1.61 4.95 -5.08
CA MET A 258 0.19 4.99 -5.43
C MET A 258 0.01 5.24 -6.94
N GLY A 259 0.75 6.21 -7.50
CA GLY A 259 0.74 6.51 -8.93
C GLY A 259 1.21 5.32 -9.76
N HIS A 260 2.23 4.61 -9.31
CA HIS A 260 2.71 3.38 -9.96
C HIS A 260 1.62 2.30 -9.98
N GLN A 261 0.94 2.06 -8.85
CA GLN A 261 -0.20 1.15 -8.83
C GLN A 261 -1.28 1.59 -9.81
N ALA A 262 -1.65 2.88 -9.82
CA ALA A 262 -2.67 3.43 -10.73
C ALA A 262 -2.30 3.22 -12.20
N THR A 263 -1.03 3.43 -12.61
CA THR A 263 -0.60 3.12 -13.99
C THR A 263 -0.80 1.65 -14.34
N TYR A 264 -0.44 0.76 -13.42
CA TYR A 264 -0.52 -0.69 -13.64
C TYR A 264 -1.95 -1.20 -13.87
N ILE A 265 -2.93 -0.64 -13.16
CA ILE A 265 -4.35 -1.02 -13.31
C ILE A 265 -5.09 -0.17 -14.37
N GLY A 266 -4.37 0.59 -15.20
CA GLY A 266 -4.95 1.37 -16.30
C GLY A 266 -5.64 2.67 -15.88
N ARG A 267 -5.38 3.18 -14.67
CA ARG A 267 -5.94 4.43 -14.14
C ARG A 267 -4.99 5.60 -14.41
N SER A 268 -4.73 5.85 -15.70
CA SER A 268 -3.65 6.75 -16.14
C SER A 268 -3.85 8.22 -15.74
N ALA A 269 -5.07 8.74 -15.74
CA ALA A 269 -5.35 10.10 -15.27
C ALA A 269 -5.09 10.25 -13.75
N GLU A 270 -5.53 9.26 -12.96
CA GLU A 270 -5.29 9.20 -11.52
C GLU A 270 -3.79 9.11 -11.21
N ALA A 271 -3.02 8.38 -12.02
CA ALA A 271 -1.56 8.33 -11.91
C ALA A 271 -0.88 9.69 -12.14
N VAL A 272 -1.37 10.49 -13.10
CA VAL A 272 -0.87 11.86 -13.33
C VAL A 272 -1.14 12.75 -12.12
N ASP A 273 -2.34 12.69 -11.54
CA ASP A 273 -2.70 13.49 -10.36
C ASP A 273 -1.85 13.11 -9.14
N LEU A 274 -1.68 11.81 -8.91
CA LEU A 274 -0.82 11.27 -7.84
C LEU A 274 0.65 11.68 -8.03
N ALA A 275 1.16 11.64 -9.26
CA ALA A 275 2.52 12.05 -9.58
C ALA A 275 2.75 13.54 -9.28
N ARG A 276 1.78 14.41 -9.57
CA ARG A 276 1.87 15.86 -9.26
C ARG A 276 1.78 16.15 -7.76
N ALA A 277 0.95 15.40 -7.04
CA ALA A 277 0.94 15.44 -5.58
C ALA A 277 2.30 15.02 -5.01
N ALA A 278 2.89 13.95 -5.56
CA ALA A 278 4.22 13.47 -5.19
C ALA A 278 5.31 14.52 -5.48
N GLN A 279 5.27 15.19 -6.64
CA GLN A 279 6.18 16.31 -6.97
C GLN A 279 6.11 17.44 -5.93
N SER A 280 4.90 17.76 -5.44
CA SER A 280 4.72 18.80 -4.43
C SER A 280 5.39 18.43 -3.10
N ALA A 281 5.37 17.15 -2.71
CA ALA A 281 6.09 16.66 -1.53
C ALA A 281 7.61 16.57 -1.77
N ALA A 282 8.02 16.06 -2.94
CA ALA A 282 9.43 15.95 -3.32
C ALA A 282 10.13 17.32 -3.32
N LEU A 283 9.44 18.37 -3.78
CA LEU A 283 9.96 19.73 -3.75
C LEU A 283 10.28 20.21 -2.32
N ARG A 284 9.44 19.85 -1.33
CA ARG A 284 9.69 20.20 0.07
C ARG A 284 10.80 19.35 0.70
N ALA A 285 10.90 18.09 0.29
CA ALA A 285 11.97 17.19 0.72
C ALA A 285 13.34 17.63 0.17
N GLY A 286 13.37 18.22 -1.03
CA GLY A 286 14.59 18.78 -1.62
C GLY A 286 15.52 17.77 -2.30
N HIS A 287 15.07 16.56 -2.60
CA HIS A 287 15.87 15.51 -3.25
C HIS A 287 15.58 15.41 -4.76
N PRO A 288 16.56 15.72 -5.64
CA PRO A 288 16.37 15.66 -7.09
C PRO A 288 15.99 14.27 -7.61
N ALA A 289 16.53 13.19 -7.05
CA ALA A 289 16.18 11.82 -7.43
C ALA A 289 14.69 11.51 -7.19
N LEU A 290 14.10 12.02 -6.11
CA LEU A 290 12.66 11.89 -5.86
C LEU A 290 11.83 12.69 -6.87
N ALA A 291 12.25 13.92 -7.17
CA ALA A 291 11.58 14.72 -8.20
C ALA A 291 11.63 14.01 -9.57
N ALA A 292 12.77 13.39 -9.89
CA ALA A 292 12.94 12.59 -11.09
C ALA A 292 11.96 11.42 -11.13
N GLU A 293 11.87 10.62 -10.05
CA GLU A 293 10.91 9.51 -9.96
C GLU A 293 9.47 10.00 -10.20
N CYS A 294 9.07 11.08 -9.55
CA CYS A 294 7.71 11.61 -9.68
C CYS A 294 7.40 12.04 -11.13
N HIS A 295 8.35 12.66 -11.83
CA HIS A 295 8.19 13.00 -13.25
C HIS A 295 8.10 11.77 -14.16
N LEU A 296 8.81 10.68 -13.83
CA LEU A 296 8.70 9.43 -14.59
C LEU A 296 7.34 8.75 -14.41
N ILE A 297 6.75 8.82 -13.21
CA ILE A 297 5.38 8.34 -12.99
C ILE A 297 4.38 9.21 -13.77
N GLU A 298 4.54 10.54 -13.78
CA GLU A 298 3.71 11.43 -14.59
C GLU A 298 3.83 11.10 -16.09
N ALA A 299 5.04 10.86 -16.58
CA ALA A 299 5.29 10.45 -17.95
C ALA A 299 4.58 9.14 -18.30
N HIS A 300 4.63 8.14 -17.41
CA HIS A 300 3.96 6.86 -17.62
C HIS A 300 2.43 7.02 -17.61
N GLY A 301 1.90 7.89 -16.75
CA GLY A 301 0.49 8.29 -16.78
C GLY A 301 0.09 8.89 -18.13
N HIS A 302 0.86 9.87 -18.64
CA HIS A 302 0.62 10.44 -19.97
C HIS A 302 0.75 9.42 -21.11
N ALA A 303 1.68 8.47 -21.00
CA ALA A 303 1.84 7.41 -21.98
C ALA A 303 0.61 6.51 -22.05
N GLY A 304 0.04 6.14 -20.89
CA GLY A 304 -1.21 5.38 -20.82
C GLY A 304 -2.45 6.13 -21.29
N LEU A 305 -2.39 7.47 -21.34
CA LEU A 305 -3.41 8.32 -21.99
C LEU A 305 -3.17 8.52 -23.50
N SER A 306 -2.17 7.84 -24.08
CA SER A 306 -1.76 7.99 -25.48
C SER A 306 -1.36 9.42 -25.85
N ASP A 307 -0.78 10.19 -24.91
CA ASP A 307 -0.25 11.54 -25.16
C ASP A 307 1.30 11.52 -25.25
N PRO A 308 1.89 11.29 -26.44
CA PRO A 308 3.34 11.23 -26.59
C PRO A 308 4.02 12.58 -26.33
N ARG A 309 3.32 13.71 -26.52
CA ARG A 309 3.89 15.04 -26.31
C ARG A 309 4.04 15.31 -24.81
N ALA A 310 3.01 15.03 -24.01
CA ALA A 310 3.09 15.17 -22.57
C ALA A 310 4.07 14.16 -21.95
N THR A 311 4.07 12.91 -22.44
CA THR A 311 5.05 11.88 -22.05
C THR A 311 6.48 12.39 -22.24
N SER A 312 6.81 12.91 -23.43
CA SER A 312 8.15 13.41 -23.72
C SER A 312 8.55 14.59 -22.83
N ARG A 313 7.62 15.52 -22.53
CA ARG A 313 7.88 16.64 -21.62
C ARG A 313 8.22 16.15 -20.21
N SER A 314 7.41 15.25 -19.65
CA SER A 314 7.64 14.72 -18.30
C SER A 314 8.90 13.85 -18.24
N LEU A 315 9.20 13.04 -19.27
CA LEU A 315 10.46 12.30 -19.33
C LEU A 315 11.68 13.23 -19.31
N ARG A 316 11.67 14.32 -20.10
CA ARG A 316 12.77 15.31 -20.10
C ARG A 316 12.93 15.98 -18.74
N ALA A 317 11.82 16.32 -18.07
CA ALA A 317 11.86 16.87 -16.72
C ALA A 317 12.46 15.87 -15.73
N GLY A 318 12.08 14.60 -15.81
CA GLY A 318 12.61 13.53 -14.96
C GLY A 318 14.11 13.29 -15.16
N VAL A 319 14.56 13.19 -16.41
CA VAL A 319 16.00 13.03 -16.73
C VAL A 319 16.80 14.22 -16.22
N LYS A 320 16.32 15.46 -16.46
CA LYS A 320 16.99 16.67 -15.96
C LYS A 320 17.10 16.68 -14.42
N ALA A 321 16.04 16.29 -13.73
CA ALA A 321 16.07 16.19 -12.27
C ALA A 321 17.05 15.11 -11.78
N PHE A 322 17.14 13.98 -12.49
CA PHE A 322 18.07 12.90 -12.15
C PHE A 322 19.55 13.29 -12.35
N GLU A 323 19.84 14.10 -13.36
CA GLU A 323 21.18 14.63 -13.64
C GLU A 323 21.60 15.75 -12.67
N THR A 324 20.69 16.22 -11.82
CA THR A 324 20.99 17.26 -10.83
C THR A 324 21.70 16.62 -9.63
N ASP A 325 22.85 17.16 -9.25
CA ASP A 325 23.63 16.69 -8.12
C ASP A 325 22.85 16.82 -6.80
N ASP A 326 22.85 15.76 -6.00
CA ASP A 326 22.34 15.77 -4.64
C ASP A 326 23.53 15.57 -3.71
N PRO A 327 23.94 16.59 -2.93
CA PRO A 327 25.10 16.48 -2.06
C PRO A 327 24.86 15.52 -0.88
N ASN A 328 23.60 15.22 -0.53
CA ASN A 328 23.25 14.37 0.60
C ASN A 328 22.03 13.49 0.28
N PRO A 329 22.15 12.55 -0.67
CA PRO A 329 21.04 11.71 -1.04
C PRO A 329 20.73 10.72 0.11
N PRO A 330 19.46 10.55 0.49
CA PRO A 330 19.06 9.53 1.45
C PRO A 330 19.47 8.14 0.99
N GLU A 331 20.04 7.33 1.89
CA GLU A 331 20.51 5.96 1.59
C GLU A 331 19.42 5.10 0.92
N TRP A 332 18.17 5.27 1.36
CA TRP A 332 17.04 4.50 0.83
C TRP A 332 16.70 4.83 -0.63
N LEU A 333 17.21 5.93 -1.20
CA LEU A 333 17.06 6.28 -2.63
C LEU A 333 18.14 5.65 -3.52
N ALA A 334 19.12 4.93 -2.95
CA ALA A 334 20.20 4.31 -3.72
C ALA A 334 19.72 3.29 -4.78
N TYR A 335 18.48 2.80 -4.69
CA TYR A 335 17.89 1.96 -5.74
C TYR A 335 17.57 2.73 -7.03
N PHE A 336 17.40 4.05 -6.94
CA PHE A 336 17.04 4.90 -8.07
C PHE A 336 18.31 5.28 -8.85
N ASP A 337 18.81 4.31 -9.63
CA ASP A 337 20.00 4.45 -10.45
C ASP A 337 19.65 4.59 -11.95
N ASN A 338 20.69 4.63 -12.80
CA ASN A 338 20.53 4.67 -14.25
C ASN A 338 19.73 3.48 -14.81
N ALA A 339 19.82 2.31 -14.19
CA ALA A 339 19.10 1.12 -14.62
C ALA A 339 17.61 1.23 -14.29
N TYR A 340 17.27 1.76 -13.10
CA TYR A 340 15.88 2.05 -12.73
C TYR A 340 15.26 3.14 -13.61
N LEU A 341 16.00 4.23 -13.88
CA LEU A 341 15.58 5.27 -14.82
C LEU A 341 15.25 4.67 -16.19
N ALA A 342 16.15 3.85 -16.74
CA ALA A 342 15.94 3.18 -18.01
C ALA A 342 14.70 2.26 -17.99
N ALA A 343 14.45 1.54 -16.89
CA ALA A 343 13.24 0.72 -16.75
C ALA A 343 11.96 1.55 -16.85
N LYS A 344 11.89 2.71 -16.17
CA LYS A 344 10.72 3.60 -16.23
C LYS A 344 10.51 4.22 -17.60
N VAL A 345 11.60 4.61 -18.27
CA VAL A 345 11.54 5.11 -19.66
C VAL A 345 11.01 4.03 -20.60
N ALA A 346 11.48 2.78 -20.46
CA ALA A 346 10.98 1.65 -21.24
C ALA A 346 9.48 1.41 -21.04
N HIS A 347 8.98 1.50 -19.79
CA HIS A 347 7.54 1.40 -19.52
C HIS A 347 6.72 2.47 -20.24
N CYS A 348 7.22 3.71 -20.32
CA CYS A 348 6.55 4.79 -21.05
C CYS A 348 6.45 4.47 -22.55
N PHE A 349 7.55 4.00 -23.17
CA PHE A 349 7.53 3.62 -24.58
C PHE A 349 6.65 2.40 -24.85
N LEU A 350 6.63 1.43 -23.93
CA LEU A 350 5.78 0.25 -24.05
C LEU A 350 4.30 0.65 -24.00
N ALA A 351 3.93 1.58 -23.13
CA ALA A 351 2.56 2.11 -23.05
C ALA A 351 2.16 2.91 -24.31
N LEU A 352 3.11 3.58 -24.97
CA LEU A 352 2.90 4.25 -26.26
C LEU A 352 2.93 3.29 -27.46
N GLY A 353 3.17 1.99 -27.27
CA GLY A 353 3.30 1.01 -28.34
C GLY A 353 4.57 1.14 -29.19
N ASN A 354 5.61 1.79 -28.67
CA ASN A 354 6.90 1.92 -29.35
C ASN A 354 7.86 0.81 -28.89
N ASP A 355 7.79 -0.34 -29.56
CA ASP A 355 8.58 -1.51 -29.19
C ASP A 355 10.08 -1.32 -29.37
N ALA A 356 10.50 -0.65 -30.45
CA ALA A 356 11.91 -0.39 -30.72
C ALA A 356 12.58 0.39 -29.58
N GLN A 357 11.95 1.48 -29.12
CA GLN A 357 12.48 2.23 -27.97
C GLN A 357 12.33 1.46 -26.66
N THR A 358 11.24 0.69 -26.49
CA THR A 358 11.09 -0.19 -25.33
C THR A 358 12.26 -1.16 -25.21
N ALA A 359 12.65 -1.83 -26.29
CA ALA A 359 13.75 -2.79 -26.29
C ALA A 359 15.09 -2.15 -25.92
N VAL A 360 15.38 -0.95 -26.45
CA VAL A 360 16.61 -0.20 -26.13
C VAL A 360 16.72 0.08 -24.63
N TYR A 361 15.69 0.69 -24.05
CA TYR A 361 15.70 1.07 -22.64
C TYR A 361 15.54 -0.13 -21.69
N ALA A 362 14.75 -1.14 -22.07
CA ALA A 362 14.62 -2.37 -21.30
C ALA A 362 15.98 -3.11 -21.24
N LYS A 363 16.74 -3.16 -22.34
CA LYS A 363 18.09 -3.74 -22.33
C LYS A 363 19.06 -2.96 -21.44
N GLN A 364 18.99 -1.63 -21.43
CA GLN A 364 19.78 -0.79 -20.52
C GLN A 364 19.44 -1.05 -19.05
N SER A 365 18.16 -1.26 -18.74
CA SER A 365 17.71 -1.54 -17.37
C SER A 365 18.22 -2.87 -16.78
N LEU A 366 18.72 -3.78 -17.62
CA LEU A 366 19.32 -5.05 -17.17
C LEU A 366 20.74 -4.87 -16.59
N ARG A 367 21.30 -3.66 -16.62
CA ARG A 367 22.55 -3.27 -15.94
C ARG A 367 22.36 -2.99 -14.44
N MET A 368 21.17 -3.27 -13.91
CA MET A 368 20.86 -3.20 -12.48
C MET A 368 21.65 -4.25 -11.67
N ASN A 369 21.70 -4.07 -10.35
CA ASN A 369 22.24 -5.08 -9.43
C ASN A 369 21.48 -6.42 -9.55
N THR A 370 22.24 -7.51 -9.67
CA THR A 370 21.72 -8.87 -9.89
C THR A 370 20.98 -9.46 -8.70
N ASP A 371 21.17 -8.93 -7.49
CA ASP A 371 20.45 -9.36 -6.29
C ASP A 371 18.94 -9.01 -6.34
N TYR A 372 18.56 -8.05 -7.19
CA TYR A 372 17.15 -7.67 -7.40
C TYR A 372 16.47 -8.61 -8.41
N VAL A 373 16.39 -9.90 -8.06
CA VAL A 373 15.86 -10.99 -8.90
C VAL A 373 14.48 -10.64 -9.44
N ARG A 374 13.58 -10.13 -8.59
CA ARG A 374 12.23 -9.72 -9.00
C ARG A 374 12.24 -8.60 -10.04
N GLY A 375 12.98 -7.51 -9.78
CA GLY A 375 13.05 -6.37 -10.70
C GLY A 375 13.66 -6.77 -12.06
N ARG A 376 14.70 -7.60 -12.03
CA ARG A 376 15.32 -8.17 -13.23
C ARG A 376 14.32 -8.98 -14.05
N THR A 377 13.48 -9.78 -13.39
CA THR A 377 12.43 -10.57 -14.05
C THR A 377 11.43 -9.68 -14.79
N PHE A 378 10.99 -8.58 -14.18
CA PHE A 378 10.11 -7.60 -14.84
C PHE A 378 10.78 -6.98 -16.07
N ASN A 379 12.04 -6.58 -15.95
CA ASN A 379 12.79 -5.95 -17.05
C ASN A 379 13.03 -6.93 -18.21
N LEU A 380 13.29 -8.21 -17.94
CA LEU A 380 13.41 -9.25 -18.96
C LEU A 380 12.08 -9.51 -19.67
N LEU A 381 10.97 -9.63 -18.93
CA LEU A 381 9.64 -9.81 -19.53
C LEU A 381 9.23 -8.60 -20.38
N MET A 382 9.58 -7.39 -19.95
CA MET A 382 9.37 -6.17 -20.73
C MET A 382 10.19 -6.18 -22.03
N LEU A 383 11.47 -6.56 -21.96
CA LEU A 383 12.33 -6.70 -23.14
C LEU A 383 11.79 -7.76 -24.11
N ALA A 384 11.45 -8.95 -23.61
CA ALA A 384 10.84 -10.01 -24.41
C ALA A 384 9.52 -9.56 -25.05
N THR A 385 8.69 -8.81 -24.31
CA THR A 385 7.43 -8.26 -24.83
C THR A 385 7.67 -7.23 -25.93
N ALA A 386 8.79 -6.49 -25.92
CA ALA A 386 9.13 -5.58 -27.00
C ALA A 386 9.55 -6.34 -28.27
N HIS A 387 10.28 -7.44 -28.15
CA HIS A 387 10.70 -8.25 -29.31
C HIS A 387 9.58 -9.11 -29.92
N ALA A 388 8.51 -9.39 -29.18
CA ALA A 388 7.52 -10.42 -29.53
C ALA A 388 6.87 -10.32 -30.92
N ILE A 389 6.78 -9.13 -31.52
CA ILE A 389 6.19 -8.96 -32.86
C ILE A 389 7.24 -9.11 -33.96
N ASP A 390 8.34 -8.38 -33.87
CA ASP A 390 9.33 -8.27 -34.95
C ASP A 390 10.42 -9.35 -34.88
N GLU A 391 10.73 -9.84 -33.67
CA GLU A 391 11.82 -10.78 -33.39
C GLU A 391 11.35 -11.87 -32.41
N PRO A 392 10.40 -12.75 -32.81
CA PRO A 392 9.82 -13.75 -31.91
C PRO A 392 10.85 -14.72 -31.30
N ASP A 393 11.91 -15.07 -32.05
CA ASP A 393 13.01 -15.92 -31.56
C ASP A 393 13.77 -15.27 -30.40
N GLU A 394 14.06 -13.97 -30.51
CA GLU A 394 14.69 -13.22 -29.42
C GLU A 394 13.74 -13.05 -28.23
N ALA A 395 12.44 -12.85 -28.50
CA ALA A 395 11.41 -12.75 -27.48
C ALA A 395 11.30 -14.03 -26.64
N VAL A 396 11.30 -15.22 -27.26
CA VAL A 396 11.28 -16.49 -26.52
C VAL A 396 12.61 -16.77 -25.84
N ARG A 397 13.74 -16.38 -26.43
CA ARG A 397 15.06 -16.54 -25.80
C ARG A 397 15.18 -15.71 -24.51
N VAL A 398 14.83 -14.43 -24.56
CA VAL A 398 14.82 -13.53 -23.39
C VAL A 398 13.71 -13.93 -22.42
N GLY A 399 12.53 -14.26 -22.93
CA GLY A 399 11.39 -14.72 -22.16
C GLY A 399 11.67 -16.01 -21.39
N GLY A 400 12.44 -16.94 -21.96
CA GLY A 400 12.87 -18.18 -21.31
C GLY A 400 13.73 -17.92 -20.09
N VAL A 401 14.69 -16.99 -20.17
CA VAL A 401 15.49 -16.57 -19.00
C VAL A 401 14.60 -15.97 -17.92
N ALA A 402 13.58 -15.19 -18.30
CA ALA A 402 12.64 -14.65 -17.33
C ALA A 402 11.78 -15.74 -16.70
N LEU A 403 11.34 -16.73 -17.48
CA LEU A 403 10.51 -17.85 -17.03
C LEU A 403 11.21 -18.65 -15.92
N ASP A 404 12.49 -18.96 -16.11
CA ASP A 404 13.30 -19.69 -15.11
C ASP A 404 13.38 -18.92 -13.76
N LEU A 405 13.38 -17.58 -13.81
CA LEU A 405 13.34 -16.76 -12.60
C LEU A 405 11.94 -16.70 -11.96
N VAL A 406 10.88 -16.69 -12.77
CA VAL A 406 9.49 -16.62 -12.29
C VAL A 406 9.15 -17.84 -11.43
N GLU A 407 9.64 -19.04 -11.77
CA GLU A 407 9.40 -20.27 -10.99
C GLU A 407 9.84 -20.14 -9.52
N GLY A 408 10.94 -19.40 -9.27
CA GLY A 408 11.43 -19.13 -7.92
C GLY A 408 10.67 -18.02 -7.17
N LEU A 409 9.88 -17.20 -7.87
CA LEU A 409 9.29 -15.97 -7.34
C LEU A 409 7.79 -16.12 -7.03
N GLN A 410 7.38 -15.70 -5.84
CA GLN A 410 5.95 -15.54 -5.51
C GLN A 410 5.50 -14.11 -5.83
N SER A 411 5.23 -13.85 -7.11
CA SER A 411 4.74 -12.56 -7.62
C SER A 411 3.69 -12.77 -8.72
N GLN A 412 2.44 -12.36 -8.45
CA GLN A 412 1.36 -12.41 -9.45
C GLN A 412 1.63 -11.43 -10.60
N ARG A 413 2.26 -10.29 -10.31
CA ARG A 413 2.63 -9.30 -11.32
C ARG A 413 3.58 -9.85 -12.38
N ALA A 414 4.51 -10.72 -11.97
CA ALA A 414 5.43 -11.38 -12.89
C ALA A 414 4.67 -12.35 -13.82
N LEU A 415 3.71 -13.10 -13.25
CA LEU A 415 2.83 -13.99 -14.01
C LEU A 415 1.96 -13.19 -15.01
N SER A 416 1.46 -12.02 -14.64
CA SER A 416 0.70 -11.16 -15.55
C SER A 416 1.55 -10.59 -16.69
N TYR A 417 2.82 -10.25 -16.44
CA TYR A 417 3.75 -9.90 -17.51
C TYR A 417 4.04 -11.08 -18.43
N LEU A 418 4.18 -12.29 -17.89
CA LEU A 418 4.33 -13.51 -18.68
C LEU A 418 3.08 -13.81 -19.52
N ARG A 419 1.87 -13.63 -18.97
CA ARG A 419 0.61 -13.72 -19.72
C ARG A 419 0.54 -12.70 -20.85
N ARG A 420 1.00 -11.45 -20.61
CA ARG A 420 1.07 -10.41 -21.65
C ARG A 420 2.03 -10.81 -22.78
N LEU A 421 3.23 -11.30 -22.45
CA LEU A 421 4.19 -11.80 -23.43
C LEU A 421 3.58 -12.92 -24.29
N ARG A 422 2.97 -13.94 -23.64
CA ARG A 422 2.27 -15.02 -24.35
C ARG A 422 1.18 -14.51 -25.27
N SER A 423 0.36 -13.57 -24.81
CA SER A 423 -0.69 -12.98 -25.63
C SER A 423 -0.13 -12.27 -26.86
N ARG A 424 1.04 -11.63 -26.72
CA ARG A 424 1.70 -10.90 -27.79
C ARG A 424 2.39 -11.82 -28.80
N LEU A 425 2.82 -12.99 -28.37
CA LEU A 425 3.40 -14.04 -29.23
C LEU A 425 2.36 -14.87 -30.00
N ARG A 426 1.05 -14.74 -29.70
CA ARG A 426 -0.02 -15.50 -30.38
C ARG A 426 0.03 -15.44 -31.91
N PRO A 427 0.36 -14.32 -32.58
CA PRO A 427 0.48 -14.30 -34.05
C PRO A 427 1.52 -15.28 -34.59
N HIS A 428 2.49 -15.67 -33.76
CA HIS A 428 3.62 -16.55 -34.10
C HIS A 428 3.49 -17.95 -33.49
N GLU A 429 2.28 -18.35 -33.06
CA GLU A 429 2.05 -19.63 -32.34
C GLU A 429 2.42 -20.89 -33.12
N LYS A 430 2.65 -20.78 -34.44
CA LYS A 430 3.07 -21.88 -35.31
C LYS A 430 4.58 -22.08 -35.38
N LEU A 431 5.38 -21.16 -34.81
CA LEU A 431 6.83 -21.32 -34.71
C LEU A 431 7.14 -22.33 -33.59
N PRO A 432 7.97 -23.36 -33.83
CA PRO A 432 8.29 -24.39 -32.84
C PRO A 432 8.78 -23.82 -31.49
N GLU A 433 9.64 -22.81 -31.54
CA GLU A 433 10.24 -22.16 -30.37
C GLU A 433 9.19 -21.40 -29.55
N VAL A 434 8.19 -20.81 -30.22
CA VAL A 434 7.06 -20.12 -29.58
C VAL A 434 6.08 -21.13 -28.97
N GLU A 435 5.85 -22.25 -29.64
CA GLU A 435 5.04 -23.35 -29.11
C GLU A 435 5.68 -23.93 -27.83
N GLU A 436 6.98 -24.26 -27.86
CA GLU A 436 7.73 -24.77 -26.71
C GLU A 436 7.69 -23.79 -25.53
N PHE A 437 7.99 -22.52 -25.79
CA PHE A 437 7.90 -21.47 -24.77
C PHE A 437 6.50 -21.37 -24.18
N THR A 438 5.46 -21.44 -25.02
CA THR A 438 4.06 -21.35 -24.60
C THR A 438 3.65 -22.53 -23.72
N VAL A 439 4.14 -23.74 -24.01
CA VAL A 439 3.93 -24.94 -23.18
C VAL A 439 4.57 -24.74 -21.82
N ARG A 440 5.88 -24.43 -21.77
CA ARG A 440 6.60 -24.18 -20.50
C ARG A 440 5.93 -23.08 -19.68
N ALA A 441 5.54 -21.98 -20.31
CA ALA A 441 4.90 -20.87 -19.62
C ALA A 441 3.50 -21.21 -19.06
N LYS A 442 2.78 -22.19 -19.63
CA LYS A 442 1.51 -22.69 -19.06
C LYS A 442 1.72 -23.49 -17.78
N GLU A 443 2.85 -24.18 -17.63
CA GLU A 443 3.16 -24.95 -16.42
C GLU A 443 3.43 -24.04 -15.21
N VAL A 444 3.98 -22.85 -15.47
CA VAL A 444 4.30 -21.85 -14.44
C VAL A 444 3.11 -20.94 -14.10
N ILE A 445 2.20 -20.68 -15.05
CA ILE A 445 1.01 -19.84 -14.81
C ILE A 445 -0.09 -20.70 -14.18
N PRO A 446 -0.50 -20.44 -12.92
CA PRO A 446 -1.64 -21.11 -12.32
C PRO A 446 -2.90 -20.85 -13.15
N GLY A 447 -3.70 -21.91 -13.34
CA GLY A 447 -4.95 -21.90 -14.12
C GLY A 447 -6.04 -21.00 -13.58
#